data_AF-J6I4E5-F1
#
_entry.id   AF-J6I4E5-F1
#
_cell.length_a   1.000
_cell.length_b   1.000
_cell.length_c   1.000
_cell.angle_alpha   90.00
_cell.angle_beta   90.00
_cell.angle_gamma   90.00
#
_symmetry.space_group_name_H-M   'P 1'
#
loop_
_entity.id
_entity.type
_entity.pdbx_description
1 polymer ?
#
loop_
_entity_poly.entity_id
_entity_poly.type
_entity_poly.pdbx_seq_one_letter_code
_entity_poly.pdbx_strand_id
1 'polypeptide(L)'
;MRYTIIQITTFFFVILNITFAIAQDKDTLYVQEYPHKWWVKAFIPNKMLTILHDKKIYNPTYPQNIGVGVGLRKIIGMNLLVSFSVFPLKTDTDLSSSITDFQMHKYGKKLLLDGYYQDYRGFFTQRKQDGKKVYTLFPNLTVKRWGLDGTYVLCNKRFSLRAAFEQSERQIKSAGSLLLGSGFY
;
A
#
# COMPACT_ATOMS: atom_id res chain seq x y z
N MET A 1 9.56 29.71 -23.35
CA MET A 1 10.67 28.74 -23.26
C MET A 1 10.34 27.73 -22.17
N ARG A 2 10.08 26.47 -22.53
CA ARG A 2 9.86 25.35 -21.59
C ARG A 2 11.21 24.70 -21.33
N TYR A 3 11.68 24.72 -20.09
CA TYR A 3 12.84 23.93 -19.69
C TYR A 3 12.34 22.59 -19.15
N THR A 4 12.49 21.54 -19.94
CA THR A 4 12.34 20.17 -19.49
C THR A 4 13.69 19.74 -18.96
N ILE A 5 13.87 19.76 -17.64
CA ILE A 5 15.06 19.20 -17.00
C ILE A 5 14.85 17.69 -16.92
N ILE A 6 15.46 16.95 -17.83
CA ILE A 6 15.54 15.49 -17.77
C ILE A 6 16.83 15.15 -17.02
N GLN A 7 16.71 14.84 -15.73
CA GLN A 7 17.79 14.22 -14.97
C GLN A 7 17.86 12.74 -15.37
N ILE A 8 18.91 12.39 -16.12
CA ILE A 8 19.26 10.99 -16.40
C ILE A 8 20.19 10.54 -15.28
N THR A 9 19.62 9.85 -14.28
CA THR A 9 20.39 9.18 -13.24
C THR A 9 20.70 7.76 -13.72
N THR A 10 21.92 7.52 -14.17
CA THR A 10 22.40 6.18 -14.55
C THR A 10 22.50 5.32 -13.29
N PHE A 11 21.63 4.32 -13.14
CA PHE A 11 21.63 3.42 -11.99
C PHE A 11 22.30 2.09 -12.35
N PHE A 12 23.32 1.70 -11.57
CA PHE A 12 23.94 0.38 -11.65
C PHE A 12 22.95 -0.66 -11.13
N PHE A 13 22.29 -1.36 -12.05
CA PHE A 13 21.47 -2.52 -11.76
C PHE A 13 22.42 -3.70 -11.50
N VAL A 14 22.80 -3.94 -10.25
CA VAL A 14 23.43 -5.22 -9.88
C VAL A 14 22.33 -6.28 -9.99
N ILE A 15 22.23 -6.92 -11.15
CA ILE A 15 21.47 -8.15 -11.33
C ILE A 15 22.20 -9.22 -10.52
N LEU A 16 21.96 -9.25 -9.21
CA LEU A 16 22.34 -10.37 -8.38
C LEU A 16 21.43 -11.52 -8.84
N ASN A 17 21.99 -12.42 -9.66
CA ASN A 17 21.42 -13.68 -10.12
C ASN A 17 20.24 -14.14 -9.25
N ILE A 18 19.02 -13.76 -9.62
CA ILE A 18 17.80 -14.31 -9.06
C ILE A 18 17.67 -15.68 -9.73
N THR A 19 18.51 -16.61 -9.30
CA THR A 19 18.13 -18.02 -9.34
C THR A 19 16.76 -18.05 -8.70
N PHE A 20 15.75 -18.53 -9.44
CA PHE A 20 14.43 -18.80 -8.89
C PHE A 20 14.65 -19.47 -7.55
N ALA A 21 14.43 -18.73 -6.47
CA ALA A 21 14.86 -19.14 -5.15
C ALA A 21 14.09 -20.41 -4.85
N ILE A 22 14.73 -21.57 -5.04
CA ILE A 22 14.16 -22.88 -4.76
C ILE A 22 13.70 -22.77 -3.32
N ALA A 23 12.37 -22.79 -3.18
CA ALA A 23 11.71 -22.44 -1.95
C ALA A 23 12.10 -23.46 -0.90
N GLN A 24 13.07 -23.12 -0.05
CA GLN A 24 13.48 -24.00 1.03
C GLN A 24 12.27 -24.29 1.92
N ASP A 25 12.10 -25.56 2.28
CA ASP A 25 11.00 -25.95 3.12
C ASP A 25 11.10 -25.30 4.49
N LYS A 26 9.93 -24.86 4.98
CA LYS A 26 9.83 -24.25 6.29
C LYS A 26 9.96 -25.32 7.35
N ASP A 27 10.51 -24.92 8.48
CA ASP A 27 10.59 -25.78 9.65
C ASP A 27 9.18 -25.93 10.24
N THR A 28 8.58 -27.11 10.06
CA THR A 28 7.19 -27.39 10.48
C THR A 28 7.01 -27.36 11.99
N LEU A 29 8.10 -27.44 12.77
CA LEU A 29 8.07 -27.23 14.23
C LEU A 29 7.85 -25.75 14.60
N TYR A 30 8.14 -24.83 13.68
CA TYR A 30 8.03 -23.38 13.86
C TYR A 30 6.86 -22.79 13.08
N VAL A 31 6.56 -23.30 11.89
CA VAL A 31 5.58 -22.70 10.98
C VAL A 31 4.66 -23.76 10.41
N GLN A 32 3.36 -23.53 10.52
CA GLN A 32 2.31 -24.40 9.98
C GLN A 32 1.54 -23.68 8.88
N GLU A 33 1.29 -24.34 7.76
CA GLU A 33 0.43 -23.78 6.70
C GLU A 33 -1.04 -24.04 7.00
N TYR A 34 -1.90 -23.05 6.72
CA TYR A 34 -3.34 -23.27 6.74
C TYR A 34 -3.81 -24.04 5.50
N PRO A 35 -4.90 -24.84 5.62
CA PRO A 35 -5.41 -25.61 4.48
C PRO A 35 -6.12 -24.75 3.44
N HIS A 36 -6.63 -23.57 3.83
CA HIS A 36 -7.45 -22.71 2.98
C HIS A 36 -6.66 -22.13 1.81
N LYS A 37 -7.13 -22.41 0.59
CA LYS A 37 -6.43 -22.03 -0.65
C LYS A 37 -6.69 -20.58 -1.07
N TRP A 38 -7.85 -20.03 -0.70
CA TRP A 38 -8.29 -18.70 -1.06
C TRP A 38 -9.12 -18.06 0.05
N TRP A 39 -9.31 -16.75 -0.03
CA TRP A 39 -10.21 -16.00 0.84
C TRP A 39 -10.76 -14.77 0.12
N VAL A 40 -11.90 -14.28 0.60
CA VAL A 40 -12.49 -12.99 0.20
C VAL A 40 -12.79 -12.20 1.47
N LYS A 41 -12.52 -10.90 1.47
CA LYS A 41 -12.83 -10.02 2.61
C LYS A 41 -13.41 -8.70 2.14
N ALA A 42 -14.40 -8.19 2.86
CA ALA A 42 -14.78 -6.79 2.81
C ALA A 42 -14.09 -6.04 3.95
N PHE A 43 -13.69 -4.80 3.72
CA PHE A 43 -13.04 -3.97 4.73
C PHE A 43 -13.36 -2.48 4.53
N ILE A 44 -13.18 -1.69 5.57
CA ILE A 44 -13.37 -0.24 5.54
C ILE A 44 -12.01 0.40 5.79
N PRO A 45 -11.32 0.91 4.75
CA PRO A 45 -10.04 1.57 4.94
C PRO A 45 -10.24 3.01 5.41
N ASN A 46 -9.42 3.41 6.38
CA ASN A 46 -9.28 4.81 6.79
C ASN A 46 -7.90 5.31 6.35
N LYS A 47 -7.86 6.10 5.27
CA LYS A 47 -6.63 6.65 4.68
C LYS A 47 -6.75 8.17 4.61
N MET A 48 -5.70 8.86 5.07
CA MET A 48 -5.59 10.32 5.00
C MET A 48 -4.39 10.70 4.14
N LEU A 49 -4.59 11.67 3.25
CA LEU A 49 -3.54 12.27 2.44
C LEU A 49 -3.63 13.79 2.61
N THR A 50 -2.53 14.44 2.91
CA THR A 50 -2.47 15.90 2.99
C THR A 50 -1.28 16.38 2.17
N ILE A 51 -1.47 17.44 1.38
CA ILE A 51 -0.39 18.03 0.58
C ILE A 51 0.06 19.31 1.28
N LEU A 52 1.37 19.43 1.51
CA LEU A 52 2.00 20.67 1.95
C LEU A 52 2.70 21.30 0.76
N HIS A 53 2.28 22.51 0.38
CA HIS A 53 2.91 23.27 -0.70
C HIS A 53 2.90 24.76 -0.36
N ASP A 54 4.06 25.41 -0.41
CA ASP A 54 4.23 26.84 -0.11
C ASP A 54 3.55 27.30 1.20
N LYS A 55 3.75 26.53 2.28
CA LYS A 55 3.14 26.74 3.62
C LYS A 55 1.60 26.67 3.63
N LYS A 56 0.97 26.23 2.53
CA LYS A 56 -0.47 25.94 2.46
C LYS A 56 -0.68 24.44 2.56
N ILE A 57 -1.76 24.08 3.26
CA ILE A 57 -2.17 22.71 3.47
C ILE A 57 -3.40 22.45 2.60
N TYR A 58 -3.31 21.45 1.74
CA TYR A 58 -4.42 20.96 0.91
C TYR A 58 -4.91 19.65 1.52
N ASN A 59 -6.15 19.64 1.96
CA ASN A 59 -6.79 18.47 2.57
C ASN A 59 -7.90 17.96 1.64
N PRO A 60 -8.07 16.64 1.51
CA PRO A 60 -9.24 16.06 0.88
C PRO A 60 -10.44 16.15 1.83
N THR A 61 -11.64 16.14 1.28
CA THR A 61 -12.89 15.95 2.03
C THR A 61 -13.04 14.47 2.37
N TYR A 62 -12.57 14.05 3.55
CA TYR A 62 -12.53 12.65 4.02
C TYR A 62 -13.71 11.79 3.53
N PRO A 63 -13.55 11.00 2.44
CA PRO A 63 -14.63 10.18 1.97
C PRO A 63 -14.62 8.84 2.71
N GLN A 64 -15.82 8.31 3.00
CA GLN A 64 -15.93 6.96 3.53
C GLN A 64 -15.66 5.96 2.40
N ASN A 65 -14.57 5.21 2.56
CA ASN A 65 -14.15 4.20 1.60
C ASN A 65 -14.64 2.81 2.02
N ILE A 66 -14.93 1.96 1.04
CA ILE A 66 -15.16 0.53 1.22
C ILE A 66 -14.22 -0.21 0.29
N GLY A 67 -13.71 -1.35 0.75
CA GLY A 67 -12.83 -2.19 -0.02
C GLY A 67 -13.25 -3.65 -0.01
N VAL A 68 -12.88 -4.34 -1.07
CA VAL A 68 -12.98 -5.79 -1.21
C VAL A 68 -11.59 -6.32 -1.53
N GLY A 69 -11.25 -7.46 -0.96
CA GLY A 69 -10.00 -8.15 -1.22
C GLY A 69 -10.23 -9.61 -1.53
N VAL A 70 -9.36 -10.17 -2.37
CA VAL A 70 -9.28 -11.59 -2.70
C VAL A 70 -7.84 -12.03 -2.51
N GLY A 71 -7.63 -13.18 -1.89
CA GLY A 71 -6.30 -13.79 -1.80
C GLY A 71 -6.27 -15.19 -2.35
N LEU A 72 -5.26 -15.47 -3.16
CA LEU A 72 -4.99 -16.74 -3.83
C LEU A 72 -3.72 -17.39 -3.26
N ARG A 73 -3.79 -17.70 -1.96
CA ARG A 73 -2.68 -18.09 -1.07
C ARG A 73 -1.86 -19.26 -1.60
N LYS A 74 -2.51 -20.37 -1.98
CA LYS A 74 -1.81 -21.62 -2.39
C LYS A 74 -1.56 -21.75 -3.89
N ILE A 75 -2.21 -20.92 -4.72
CA ILE A 75 -2.09 -21.02 -6.18
C ILE A 75 -0.94 -20.15 -6.67
N ILE A 76 -0.91 -18.89 -6.26
CA ILE A 76 0.08 -17.90 -6.71
C ILE A 76 0.73 -17.10 -5.57
N GLY A 77 0.29 -17.30 -4.32
CA GLY A 77 0.83 -16.60 -3.15
C GLY A 77 0.60 -15.09 -3.17
N MET A 78 -0.53 -14.67 -3.75
CA MET A 78 -0.83 -13.27 -4.03
C MET A 78 -2.18 -12.87 -3.45
N ASN A 79 -2.25 -11.66 -2.92
CA ASN A 79 -3.44 -10.99 -2.42
C ASN A 79 -3.65 -9.70 -3.20
N LEU A 80 -4.90 -9.47 -3.58
CA LEU A 80 -5.35 -8.29 -4.31
C LEU A 80 -6.42 -7.60 -3.49
N LEU A 81 -6.27 -6.31 -3.27
CA LEU A 81 -7.22 -5.49 -2.53
C LEU A 81 -7.55 -4.27 -3.38
N VAL A 82 -8.84 -3.97 -3.50
CA VAL A 82 -9.34 -2.79 -4.19
C VAL A 82 -10.27 -2.07 -3.24
N SER A 83 -10.15 -0.76 -3.17
CA SER A 83 -11.05 0.09 -2.41
C SER A 83 -11.39 1.37 -3.15
N PHE A 84 -12.61 1.84 -2.94
CA PHE A 84 -13.16 3.02 -3.59
C PHE A 84 -13.98 3.83 -2.59
N SER A 85 -14.07 5.14 -2.83
CA SER A 85 -14.96 6.04 -2.09
C SER A 85 -16.42 5.77 -2.44
N VAL A 86 -17.25 5.62 -1.41
CA VAL A 86 -18.68 5.32 -1.59
C VAL A 86 -19.55 6.51 -1.21
N PHE A 87 -19.29 7.14 -0.07
CA PHE A 87 -20.04 8.30 0.39
C PHE A 87 -19.10 9.39 0.92
N PRO A 88 -19.31 10.67 0.56
CA PRO A 88 -18.59 11.76 1.18
C PRO A 88 -19.07 11.91 2.63
N LEU A 89 -18.16 11.97 3.61
CA LEU A 89 -18.55 12.41 4.95
C LEU A 89 -18.85 13.90 4.86
N LYS A 90 -20.05 14.31 5.31
CA LYS A 90 -20.46 15.72 5.34
C LYS A 90 -19.36 16.54 6.00
N THR A 91 -18.76 17.41 5.21
CA THR A 91 -17.81 18.43 5.66
C THR A 91 -18.42 19.78 5.35
N ASP A 92 -18.07 20.81 6.11
CA ASP A 92 -18.53 22.21 5.91
C ASP A 92 -18.20 22.76 4.51
N THR A 93 -17.37 22.04 3.76
CA THR A 93 -17.08 22.24 2.34
C THR A 93 -17.97 21.32 1.51
N ASP A 94 -18.86 21.87 0.69
CA ASP A 94 -19.74 21.15 -0.28
C ASP A 94 -18.96 20.39 -1.39
N LEU A 95 -17.69 20.07 -1.14
CA LEU A 95 -16.78 19.36 -2.02
C LEU A 95 -16.80 17.87 -1.71
N SER A 96 -17.07 17.03 -2.70
CA SER A 96 -16.90 15.58 -2.58
C SER A 96 -15.52 15.16 -3.10
N SER A 97 -14.66 14.63 -2.21
CA SER A 97 -13.40 13.99 -2.63
C SER A 97 -13.62 12.52 -2.96
N SER A 98 -12.80 11.99 -3.86
CA SER A 98 -12.84 10.59 -4.26
C SER A 98 -11.45 9.96 -4.20
N ILE A 99 -11.41 8.71 -3.76
CA ILE A 99 -10.21 7.92 -3.56
C ILE A 99 -10.45 6.57 -4.23
N THR A 100 -9.58 6.23 -5.16
CA THR A 100 -9.45 4.87 -5.71
C THR A 100 -8.10 4.34 -5.31
N ASP A 101 -8.08 3.16 -4.68
CA ASP A 101 -6.88 2.56 -4.13
C ASP A 101 -6.83 1.07 -4.47
N PHE A 102 -5.76 0.70 -5.16
CA PHE A 102 -5.44 -0.66 -5.55
C PHE A 102 -4.15 -1.08 -4.85
N GLN A 103 -4.17 -2.25 -4.23
CA GLN A 103 -3.02 -2.83 -3.56
C GLN A 103 -2.87 -4.30 -3.95
N MET A 104 -1.64 -4.70 -4.22
CA MET A 104 -1.24 -6.06 -4.52
C MET A 104 -0.13 -6.45 -3.57
N HIS A 105 -0.25 -7.63 -2.96
CA HIS A 105 0.75 -8.16 -2.06
C HIS A 105 1.07 -9.59 -2.44
N LYS A 106 2.33 -9.90 -2.73
CA LYS A 106 2.82 -11.25 -3.00
C LYS A 106 3.77 -11.67 -1.89
N TYR A 107 3.29 -12.54 -1.03
CA TYR A 107 4.08 -13.04 0.10
C TYR A 107 4.73 -14.37 -0.26
N GLY A 108 6.01 -14.36 -0.61
CA GLY A 108 6.83 -15.56 -0.75
C GLY A 108 7.36 -16.07 0.59
N LYS A 109 8.08 -17.20 0.58
CA LYS A 109 8.81 -17.68 1.77
C LYS A 109 10.00 -16.76 2.11
N LYS A 110 10.72 -16.29 1.09
CA LYS A 110 11.95 -15.47 1.23
C LYS A 110 11.80 -14.02 0.78
N LEU A 111 10.91 -13.76 -0.17
CA LEU A 111 10.74 -12.46 -0.80
C LEU A 111 9.28 -12.05 -0.71
N LEU A 112 9.05 -10.82 -0.28
CA LEU A 112 7.77 -10.15 -0.30
C LEU A 112 7.81 -9.08 -1.38
N LEU A 113 6.73 -8.94 -2.13
CA LEU A 113 6.56 -7.87 -3.09
C LEU A 113 5.23 -7.21 -2.83
N ASP A 114 5.25 -5.92 -2.57
CA ASP A 114 4.07 -5.13 -2.30
C ASP A 114 4.00 -4.00 -3.34
N GLY A 115 2.84 -3.83 -3.94
CA GLY A 115 2.61 -2.85 -4.99
C GLY A 115 1.31 -2.12 -4.74
N TYR A 116 1.30 -0.82 -5.01
CA TYR A 116 0.11 0.00 -4.83
C TYR A 116 -0.05 1.03 -5.94
N TYR A 117 -1.31 1.38 -6.20
CA TYR A 117 -1.71 2.51 -7.03
C TYR A 117 -2.85 3.23 -6.33
N GLN A 118 -2.74 4.54 -6.22
CA GLN A 118 -3.74 5.39 -5.57
C GLN A 118 -4.01 6.63 -6.43
N ASP A 119 -5.28 6.95 -6.62
CA ASP A 119 -5.77 8.16 -7.30
C ASP A 119 -6.69 8.91 -6.33
N TYR A 120 -6.22 10.05 -5.82
CA TYR A 120 -6.94 10.93 -4.91
C TYR A 120 -7.38 12.19 -5.66
N ARG A 121 -8.65 12.55 -5.57
CA ARG A 121 -9.24 13.70 -6.26
C ARG A 121 -10.06 14.57 -5.32
N GLY A 122 -10.03 15.87 -5.58
CA GLY A 122 -10.75 16.87 -4.82
C GLY A 122 -10.02 17.22 -3.53
N PHE A 123 -9.60 18.48 -3.43
CA PHE A 123 -8.93 19.01 -2.24
C PHE A 123 -9.48 20.39 -1.90
N PHE A 124 -9.27 20.83 -0.68
CA PHE A 124 -9.55 22.20 -0.24
C PHE A 124 -8.40 22.73 0.61
N THR A 125 -8.26 24.05 0.63
CA THR A 125 -7.42 24.74 1.61
C THR A 125 -8.31 25.50 2.58
N GLN A 126 -7.91 25.55 3.85
CA GLN A 126 -8.62 26.28 4.90
C GLN A 126 -7.75 27.44 5.38
N ARG A 127 -8.33 28.64 5.46
CA ARG A 127 -7.72 29.81 6.09
C ARG A 127 -8.67 30.42 7.12
N LYS A 128 -8.12 31.10 8.12
CA LYS A 128 -8.90 31.95 9.03
C LYS A 128 -8.80 33.38 8.54
N GLN A 129 -9.94 34.01 8.30
CA GLN A 129 -10.06 35.44 7.98
C GLN A 129 -11.15 36.01 8.87
N ASP A 130 -10.83 37.05 9.64
CA ASP A 130 -11.76 37.73 10.56
C ASP A 130 -12.54 36.78 11.49
N GLY A 131 -11.83 35.79 12.06
CA GLY A 131 -12.42 34.79 12.96
C GLY A 131 -13.27 33.71 12.27
N LYS A 132 -13.54 33.83 10.97
CA LYS A 132 -14.31 32.85 10.18
C LYS A 132 -13.38 31.93 9.39
N LYS A 133 -13.80 30.66 9.22
CA LYS A 133 -13.10 29.71 8.35
C LYS A 133 -13.52 29.98 6.90
N VAL A 134 -12.55 30.29 6.05
CA VAL A 134 -12.73 30.44 4.61
C VAL A 134 -12.10 29.25 3.91
N TYR A 135 -12.88 28.60 3.05
CA TYR A 135 -12.45 27.43 2.30
C TYR A 135 -12.26 27.78 0.83
N THR A 136 -11.14 27.34 0.26
CA THR A 136 -10.90 27.41 -1.19
C THR A 136 -10.91 25.98 -1.72
N LEU A 137 -11.81 25.70 -2.66
CA LEU A 137 -12.02 24.36 -3.21
C LEU A 137 -11.20 24.14 -4.48
N PHE A 138 -10.67 22.93 -4.62
CA PHE A 138 -9.89 22.46 -5.77
C PHE A 138 -10.45 21.09 -6.22
N PRO A 139 -11.65 21.05 -6.82
CA PRO A 139 -12.29 19.80 -7.23
C PRO A 139 -11.49 19.02 -8.28
N ASN A 140 -10.76 19.72 -9.14
CA ASN A 140 -9.96 19.12 -10.22
C ASN A 140 -8.54 18.73 -9.78
N LEU A 141 -8.10 19.12 -8.58
CA LEU A 141 -6.76 18.75 -8.10
C LEU A 141 -6.72 17.25 -7.84
N THR A 142 -5.72 16.59 -8.44
CA THR A 142 -5.56 15.15 -8.42
C THR A 142 -4.15 14.80 -7.99
N VAL A 143 -4.03 13.82 -7.09
CA VAL A 143 -2.75 13.23 -6.69
C VAL A 143 -2.78 11.75 -7.04
N LYS A 144 -1.87 11.35 -7.93
CA LYS A 144 -1.65 9.95 -8.28
C LYS A 144 -0.36 9.48 -7.64
N ARG A 145 -0.41 8.35 -6.97
CA ARG A 145 0.75 7.69 -6.36
C ARG A 145 0.78 6.25 -6.80
N TRP A 146 1.97 5.76 -7.09
CA TRP A 146 2.18 4.35 -7.32
C TRP A 146 3.52 3.98 -6.72
N GLY A 147 3.64 2.74 -6.29
CA GLY A 147 4.88 2.28 -5.72
C GLY A 147 4.97 0.78 -5.75
N LEU A 148 6.21 0.32 -5.68
CA LEU A 148 6.54 -1.08 -5.59
C LEU A 148 7.68 -1.23 -4.58
N ASP A 149 7.48 -2.10 -3.61
CA ASP A 149 8.51 -2.45 -2.63
C ASP A 149 8.75 -3.95 -2.62
N GLY A 150 10.00 -4.30 -2.32
CA GLY A 150 10.45 -5.67 -2.22
C GLY A 150 11.26 -5.87 -0.95
N THR A 151 10.92 -6.89 -0.17
CA THR A 151 11.57 -7.20 1.10
C THR A 151 12.04 -8.65 1.16
N TYR A 152 13.32 -8.86 1.40
CA TYR A 152 13.96 -10.16 1.58
C TYR A 152 14.07 -10.56 3.05
N VAL A 153 13.76 -11.81 3.35
CA VAL A 153 13.76 -12.40 4.69
C VAL A 153 14.94 -13.37 4.82
N LEU A 154 15.95 -12.98 5.61
CA LEU A 154 17.17 -13.77 5.80
C LEU A 154 16.90 -15.13 6.49
N CYS A 155 16.22 -15.13 7.64
CA CYS A 155 15.91 -16.33 8.44
C CYS A 155 14.54 -16.93 8.10
N ASN A 156 14.24 -17.10 6.82
CA ASN A 156 12.94 -17.51 6.28
C ASN A 156 12.45 -18.93 6.64
N LYS A 157 13.30 -19.81 7.16
CA LYS A 157 12.91 -21.19 7.52
C LYS A 157 12.05 -21.26 8.77
N ARG A 158 12.43 -20.48 9.80
CA ARG A 158 11.78 -20.48 11.11
C ARG A 158 10.83 -19.30 11.27
N PHE A 159 11.06 -18.19 10.57
CA PHE A 159 10.23 -16.99 10.64
C PHE A 159 9.26 -16.90 9.46
N SER A 160 8.01 -16.52 9.74
CA SER A 160 6.97 -16.35 8.72
C SER A 160 6.31 -14.97 8.74
N LEU A 161 6.60 -14.18 7.71
CA LEU A 161 5.83 -12.95 7.43
C LEU A 161 4.44 -13.23 6.88
N ARG A 162 4.24 -14.39 6.24
CA ARG A 162 2.92 -14.87 5.84
C ARG A 162 2.00 -15.09 7.03
N ALA A 163 2.53 -15.45 8.19
CA ALA A 163 1.73 -15.57 9.40
C ALA A 163 1.27 -14.21 9.92
N ALA A 164 2.10 -13.17 9.80
CA ALA A 164 1.80 -11.84 10.29
C ALA A 164 0.86 -11.04 9.35
N PHE A 165 1.15 -11.02 8.04
CA PHE A 165 0.48 -10.11 7.10
C PHE A 165 -0.61 -10.78 6.27
N GLU A 166 -0.32 -11.98 5.75
CA GLU A 166 -1.27 -12.68 4.89
C GLU A 166 -2.24 -13.54 5.72
N GLN A 167 -1.78 -14.11 6.83
CA GLN A 167 -2.44 -15.14 7.65
C GLN A 167 -2.63 -16.49 6.91
N SER A 168 -1.74 -16.83 5.97
CA SER A 168 -1.76 -18.13 5.25
C SER A 168 -0.99 -19.21 5.99
N GLU A 169 -0.15 -18.79 6.93
CA GLU A 169 0.64 -19.62 7.80
C GLU A 169 0.37 -19.22 9.25
N ARG A 170 0.73 -20.09 10.19
CA ARG A 170 0.73 -19.84 11.63
C ARG A 170 2.15 -20.00 12.14
N GLN A 171 2.64 -18.99 12.85
CA GLN A 171 3.89 -19.07 13.60
C GLN A 171 3.63 -19.79 14.92
N ILE A 172 4.06 -21.05 15.04
CA ILE A 172 3.87 -21.89 16.24
C ILE A 172 4.82 -21.45 17.36
N LYS A 173 6.08 -21.18 17.01
CA LYS A 173 7.13 -20.77 17.95
C LYS A 173 7.69 -19.40 17.57
N SER A 174 8.02 -18.56 18.53
CA SER A 174 8.66 -17.28 18.24
C SER A 174 9.98 -17.48 17.49
N ALA A 175 10.19 -16.69 16.44
CA ALA A 175 11.42 -16.66 15.66
C ALA A 175 11.63 -15.23 15.14
N GLY A 176 12.87 -14.80 15.02
CA GLY A 176 13.24 -13.52 14.43
C GLY A 176 13.86 -13.68 13.05
N SER A 177 13.83 -12.61 12.26
CA SER A 177 14.61 -12.49 11.04
C SER A 177 15.00 -11.04 10.83
N LEU A 178 16.18 -10.84 10.24
CA LEU A 178 16.51 -9.58 9.59
C LEU A 178 15.77 -9.47 8.26
N LEU A 179 15.29 -8.27 7.96
CA LEU A 179 14.56 -7.92 6.74
C LEU A 179 15.37 -6.88 5.97
N LEU A 180 15.63 -7.18 4.69
CA LEU A 180 16.33 -6.27 3.78
C LEU A 180 15.36 -5.86 2.69
N GLY A 181 14.95 -4.61 2.69
CA GLY A 181 13.94 -4.11 1.75
C GLY A 181 14.40 -2.87 1.00
N SER A 182 13.82 -2.69 -0.18
CA SER A 182 13.93 -1.47 -0.98
C SER A 182 12.62 -1.25 -1.72
N GLY A 183 12.29 0.01 -1.99
CA GLY A 183 11.08 0.36 -2.71
C GLY A 183 11.27 1.56 -3.63
N PHE A 184 10.35 1.66 -4.58
CA PHE A 184 10.21 2.74 -5.54
C PHE A 184 8.84 3.39 -5.30
N TYR A 185 8.79 4.72 -5.24
CA TYR A 185 7.60 5.50 -4.90
C TYR A 185 7.59 6.84 -5.66
#